data_AF-A0A3D0J0A8-F1
#
_entry.id   AF-A0A3D0J0A8-F1
#
_cell.length_a   1.000
_cell.length_b   1.000
_cell.length_c   1.000
_cell.angle_alpha   90.00
_cell.angle_beta   90.00
_cell.angle_gamma   90.00
#
_symmetry.space_group_name_H-M   'P 1'
#
loop_
_entity.id
_entity.type
_entity.pdbx_description
1 polymer ?
#
loop_
_entity_poly.entity_id
_entity_poly.type
_entity_poly.pdbx_seq_one_letter_code
_entity_poly.pdbx_strand_id
1 'polypeptide(L)'
;MICRTTEENNSGRRFQSFLKPHLKVKKHRSIRTSKNCRTPCCSRTQSIPASDINHIFNHEAMLAVSHAIEDLAHDTAGGELISTFQHFNNFRCQEKNYRAIARKLDAVRVWGEGEPPHNCPDIDFIPIFHPELTRYWVVLFDSPDIHALLFCKQANQSNEFHQKVFSGFYSFNPFLVRCIRRRFGLLSCGISGVVSHFERYFAPQMPDSLGDFDSLLATA
;
A
#
# COMPACT_ATOMS: atom_id res chain seq x y z
N MET A 1 0.82 9.92 23.76
CA MET A 1 2.05 9.34 23.20
C MET A 1 1.81 7.85 23.10
N ILE A 2 1.60 7.31 21.90
CA ILE A 2 1.42 5.85 21.72
C ILE A 2 2.83 5.25 21.71
N CYS A 3 3.13 4.35 22.64
CA CYS A 3 4.42 3.68 22.69
C CYS A 3 4.60 2.79 21.45
N ARG A 4 5.60 3.07 20.63
CA ARG A 4 5.99 2.21 19.50
C ARG A 4 6.70 0.98 19.99
N THR A 5 6.36 -0.18 19.44
CA THR A 5 7.02 -1.45 19.80
C THR A 5 8.44 -1.51 19.23
N THR A 6 9.29 -2.38 19.77
CA THR A 6 10.64 -2.63 19.23
C THR A 6 10.57 -3.12 17.78
N GLU A 7 9.59 -3.98 17.47
CA GLU A 7 9.29 -4.48 16.12
C GLU A 7 8.93 -3.35 15.14
N GLU A 8 8.08 -2.40 15.56
CA GLU A 8 7.70 -1.24 14.75
C GLU A 8 8.91 -0.36 14.43
N ASN A 9 9.78 -0.13 15.42
CA ASN A 9 11.01 0.64 15.25
C ASN A 9 12.01 -0.05 14.32
N ASN A 10 12.18 -1.37 14.43
CA ASN A 10 13.08 -2.15 13.59
C ASN A 10 12.60 -2.19 12.14
N SER A 11 11.30 -2.45 11.94
CA SER A 11 10.65 -2.44 10.63
C SER A 11 10.77 -1.06 9.97
N GLY A 12 10.49 0.01 10.72
CA GLY A 12 10.61 1.38 10.21
C GLY A 12 12.03 1.76 9.79
N ARG A 13 13.06 1.34 10.55
CA ARG A 13 14.47 1.58 10.20
C ARG A 13 14.88 0.87 8.91
N ARG A 14 14.54 -0.43 8.77
CA ARG A 14 14.84 -1.21 7.55
C ARG A 14 14.07 -0.70 6.34
N PHE A 15 12.81 -0.35 6.52
CA PHE A 15 12.01 0.25 5.44
C PHE A 15 12.64 1.56 4.93
N GLN A 16 13.13 2.42 5.83
CA GLN A 16 13.79 3.67 5.39
C GLN A 16 15.04 3.44 4.54
N SER A 17 15.81 2.37 4.77
CA SER A 17 16.95 2.03 3.89
C SER A 17 16.50 1.62 2.49
N PHE A 18 15.40 0.85 2.36
CA PHE A 18 14.84 0.44 1.08
C PHE A 18 14.11 1.56 0.35
N LEU A 19 13.50 2.49 1.08
CA LEU A 19 12.81 3.63 0.47
C LEU A 19 13.77 4.64 -0.18
N LYS A 20 14.96 4.88 0.41
CA LYS A 20 15.93 5.88 -0.06
C LYS A 20 16.30 5.75 -1.55
N PRO A 21 16.61 4.55 -2.10
CA PRO A 21 16.86 4.35 -3.53
C PRO A 21 15.69 4.77 -4.43
N HIS A 22 14.45 4.53 -3.99
CA HIS A 22 13.24 4.79 -4.76
C HIS A 22 12.81 6.27 -4.71
N LEU A 23 13.35 7.06 -3.76
CA LEU A 23 13.06 8.49 -3.59
C LEU A 23 13.93 9.44 -4.44
N LYS A 24 14.68 8.95 -5.43
CA LYS A 24 15.60 9.78 -6.25
C LYS A 24 14.93 10.85 -7.12
N VAL A 25 13.61 11.05 -7.01
CA VAL A 25 12.84 12.06 -7.74
C VAL A 25 12.57 13.28 -6.85
N LYS A 26 12.90 14.48 -7.37
CA LYS A 26 13.02 15.76 -6.63
C LYS A 26 11.72 16.33 -6.03
N LYS A 27 10.54 15.70 -6.17
CA LYS A 27 9.26 16.25 -5.70
C LYS A 27 8.24 15.17 -5.35
N HIS A 28 8.36 14.57 -4.17
CA HIS A 28 7.22 13.85 -3.57
C HIS A 28 6.45 14.79 -2.64
N ARG A 29 5.14 14.90 -2.83
CA ARG A 29 4.24 15.68 -1.97
C ARG A 29 3.23 14.73 -1.36
N SER A 30 3.33 14.53 -0.05
CA SER A 30 2.30 13.87 0.76
C SER A 30 1.53 14.94 1.51
N ILE A 31 0.22 15.07 1.28
CA ILE A 31 -0.63 16.00 2.02
C ILE A 31 -1.33 15.21 3.12
N ARG A 32 -1.15 15.64 4.38
CA ARG A 32 -1.87 15.08 5.52
C ARG A 32 -3.33 15.52 5.45
N THR A 33 -4.27 14.59 5.57
CA THR A 33 -5.71 14.88 5.47
C THR A 33 -6.37 15.28 6.80
N SER A 34 -5.63 15.35 7.92
CA SER A 34 -6.18 15.68 9.24
C SER A 34 -6.40 17.18 9.46
N LYS A 35 -7.65 17.56 9.79
CA LYS A 35 -8.10 18.95 10.08
C LYS A 35 -7.63 19.53 11.44
N ASN A 36 -7.00 18.76 12.33
CA ASN A 36 -6.67 19.23 13.68
C ASN A 36 -5.22 18.91 14.09
N CYS A 37 -4.25 19.72 13.67
CA CYS A 37 -2.97 19.90 14.36
C CYS A 37 -2.35 21.24 13.93
N ARG A 38 -2.23 22.18 14.87
CA ARG A 38 -1.59 23.49 14.67
C ARG A 38 -0.10 23.29 14.35
N THR A 39 0.37 23.85 13.24
CA THR A 39 1.80 23.98 12.90
C THR A 39 2.42 25.20 13.59
N PRO A 40 3.73 25.15 13.88
CA PRO A 40 4.58 26.30 13.65
C PRO A 40 5.59 26.02 12.51
N CYS A 41 5.47 26.87 11.49
CA CYS A 41 6.47 27.45 10.59
C CYS A 41 7.59 26.62 9.92
N CYS A 42 7.61 26.76 8.58
CA CYS A 42 8.73 26.78 7.63
C CYS A 42 10.05 26.07 7.98
N SER A 43 10.30 24.94 7.32
CA SER A 43 11.54 24.77 6.55
C SER A 43 11.33 23.76 5.42
N ARG A 44 11.91 24.09 4.27
CA ARG A 44 11.78 23.42 2.99
C ARG A 44 12.60 22.12 3.00
N THR A 45 12.01 21.04 3.52
CA THR A 45 12.52 19.68 3.35
C THR A 45 11.35 18.72 3.21
N GLN A 46 11.23 18.08 2.05
CA GLN A 46 10.20 17.10 1.71
C GLN A 46 10.25 15.95 2.73
N SER A 47 9.19 15.81 3.53
CA SER A 47 9.11 14.83 4.61
C SER A 47 8.43 13.56 4.12
N ILE A 48 9.04 12.41 4.37
CA ILE A 48 8.33 11.13 4.34
C ILE A 48 7.07 11.30 5.22
N PRO A 49 5.88 10.96 4.71
CA PRO A 49 4.65 11.04 5.49
C PRO A 49 4.82 10.29 6.81
N ALA A 50 4.36 10.79 7.96
CA ALA A 50 4.48 9.98 9.18
C ALA A 50 3.64 8.70 9.04
N SER A 51 4.18 7.55 9.48
CA SER A 51 3.42 6.30 9.54
C SER A 51 2.13 6.49 10.34
N ASP A 52 1.11 5.69 10.03
CA ASP A 52 -0.18 5.65 10.74
C ASP A 52 -1.04 6.93 10.59
N ILE A 53 -0.68 7.81 9.66
CA ILE A 53 -1.47 8.99 9.29
C ILE A 53 -1.96 8.81 7.85
N ASN A 54 -3.18 9.26 7.55
CA ASN A 54 -3.69 9.30 6.19
C ASN A 54 -2.99 10.41 5.38
N HIS A 55 -2.53 10.03 4.20
CA HIS A 55 -1.88 10.88 3.23
C HIS A 55 -2.48 10.66 1.84
N ILE A 56 -2.34 11.68 1.02
CA ILE A 56 -2.58 11.57 -0.41
C ILE A 56 -1.24 11.27 -1.10
N PHE A 57 -1.21 10.19 -1.88
CA PHE A 57 -0.07 9.71 -2.65
C PHE A 57 -0.32 9.89 -4.15
N ASN A 58 0.68 10.41 -4.87
CA ASN A 58 0.73 10.24 -6.33
C ASN A 58 1.19 8.82 -6.68
N HIS A 59 1.01 8.43 -7.95
CA HIS A 59 1.38 7.10 -8.44
C HIS A 59 2.85 6.75 -8.16
N GLU A 60 3.78 7.71 -8.29
CA GLU A 60 5.21 7.49 -8.03
C GLU A 60 5.51 7.20 -6.56
N ALA A 61 4.97 8.01 -5.63
CA ALA A 61 5.18 7.81 -4.20
C ALA A 61 4.57 6.48 -3.73
N MET A 62 3.40 6.14 -4.27
CA MET A 62 2.75 4.87 -4.01
C MET A 62 3.62 3.70 -4.50
N LEU A 63 4.19 3.76 -5.72
CA LEU A 63 5.09 2.73 -6.23
C LEU A 63 6.38 2.62 -5.42
N ALA A 64 6.98 3.76 -5.05
CA ALA A 64 8.20 3.78 -4.25
C ALA A 64 8.01 3.08 -2.89
N VAL A 65 6.87 3.33 -2.23
CA VAL A 65 6.53 2.63 -0.98
C VAL A 65 6.24 1.15 -1.23
N SER A 66 5.55 0.82 -2.32
CA SER A 66 5.26 -0.58 -2.70
C SER A 66 6.54 -1.38 -2.91
N HIS A 67 7.47 -0.86 -3.73
CA HIS A 67 8.77 -1.48 -3.97
C HIS A 67 9.62 -1.57 -2.71
N ALA A 68 9.59 -0.56 -1.84
CA ALA A 68 10.29 -0.63 -0.57
C ALA A 68 9.75 -1.75 0.36
N ILE A 69 8.46 -2.06 0.31
CA ILE A 69 7.87 -3.20 1.05
C ILE A 69 8.25 -4.54 0.38
N GLU A 70 8.23 -4.61 -0.95
CA GLU A 70 8.64 -5.79 -1.72
C GLU A 70 10.12 -6.14 -1.48
N ASP A 71 11.00 -5.13 -1.49
CA ASP A 71 12.42 -5.28 -1.20
C ASP A 71 12.66 -5.75 0.25
N LEU A 72 11.90 -5.19 1.20
CA LEU A 72 11.93 -5.61 2.60
C LEU A 72 11.51 -7.08 2.76
N ALA A 73 10.49 -7.52 2.03
CA ALA A 73 10.05 -8.90 2.01
C ALA A 73 11.11 -9.82 1.40
N HIS A 74 11.73 -9.41 0.31
CA HIS A 74 12.78 -10.16 -0.38
C HIS A 74 14.06 -10.36 0.48
N ASP A 75 14.43 -9.35 1.26
CA ASP A 75 15.61 -9.37 2.14
C ASP A 75 15.37 -10.15 3.43
N THR A 76 14.18 -10.05 4.02
CA THR A 76 13.87 -10.72 5.29
C THR A 76 13.88 -12.23 5.16
N ALA A 77 13.33 -12.76 4.05
CA ALA A 77 13.00 -14.17 3.84
C ALA A 77 12.02 -14.73 4.89
N GLY A 78 11.04 -15.52 4.45
CA GLY A 78 9.92 -15.99 5.27
C GLY A 78 8.85 -14.92 5.53
N GLY A 79 7.65 -15.39 5.90
CA GLY A 79 6.45 -14.58 6.04
C GLY A 79 5.54 -14.59 4.82
N GLU A 80 4.50 -13.75 4.88
CA GLU A 80 3.46 -13.63 3.86
C GLU A 80 3.50 -12.23 3.21
N LEU A 81 3.50 -12.19 1.87
CA LEU A 81 3.32 -10.95 1.09
C LEU A 81 1.96 -10.97 0.39
N ILE A 82 1.17 -9.93 0.60
CA ILE A 82 -0.09 -9.69 -0.11
C ILE A 82 0.05 -8.40 -0.93
N SER A 83 -0.28 -8.46 -2.22
CA SER A 83 -0.24 -7.30 -3.10
C SER A 83 -1.46 -7.22 -4.01
N THR A 84 -2.00 -6.02 -4.23
CA THR A 84 -3.10 -5.77 -5.18
C THR A 84 -2.60 -5.06 -6.43
N PHE A 85 -2.99 -5.56 -7.60
CA PHE A 85 -2.60 -4.99 -8.89
C PHE A 85 -3.76 -4.30 -9.63
N GLN A 86 -4.93 -4.23 -9.00
CA GLN A 86 -6.23 -3.84 -9.59
C GLN A 86 -6.68 -4.77 -10.71
N HIS A 87 -5.85 -5.00 -11.73
CA HIS A 87 -6.02 -5.97 -12.82
C HIS A 87 -4.80 -6.88 -12.94
N PHE A 88 -4.98 -8.17 -13.21
CA PHE A 88 -3.87 -9.11 -13.38
C PHE A 88 -2.96 -8.78 -14.59
N ASN A 89 -3.43 -8.02 -15.57
CA ASN A 89 -2.58 -7.54 -16.66
C ASN A 89 -1.40 -6.69 -16.16
N ASN A 90 -1.58 -5.94 -15.07
CA ASN A 90 -0.51 -5.13 -14.48
C ASN A 90 0.58 -5.98 -13.81
N PHE A 91 0.23 -7.20 -13.39
CA PHE A 91 1.18 -8.13 -12.77
C PHE A 91 2.24 -8.65 -13.75
N ARG A 92 1.93 -8.73 -15.06
CA ARG A 92 2.85 -9.28 -16.07
C ARG A 92 4.21 -8.59 -16.09
N CYS A 93 4.25 -7.27 -15.85
CA CYS A 93 5.51 -6.51 -15.77
C CYS A 93 6.34 -6.86 -14.52
N GLN A 94 5.70 -7.35 -13.45
CA GLN A 94 6.32 -7.66 -12.16
C GLN A 94 6.48 -9.16 -11.90
N GLU A 95 6.04 -10.02 -12.82
CA GLU A 95 6.05 -11.48 -12.66
C GLU A 95 7.42 -12.04 -12.27
N LYS A 96 8.50 -11.57 -12.92
CA LYS A 96 9.87 -12.01 -12.63
C LYS A 96 10.28 -11.68 -11.19
N ASN A 97 9.94 -10.49 -10.71
CA ASN A 97 10.26 -10.04 -9.36
C ASN A 97 9.46 -10.83 -8.32
N TYR A 98 8.15 -10.98 -8.56
CA TYR A 98 7.28 -11.73 -7.64
C TYR A 98 7.64 -13.20 -7.57
N ARG A 99 8.08 -13.83 -8.66
CA ARG A 99 8.63 -15.19 -8.62
C ARG A 99 9.91 -15.28 -7.78
N ALA A 100 10.79 -14.29 -7.88
CA ALA A 100 12.02 -14.26 -7.06
C ALA A 100 11.71 -14.08 -5.57
N ILE A 101 10.68 -13.30 -5.24
CA ILE A 101 10.17 -13.13 -3.88
C ILE A 101 9.51 -14.43 -3.37
N ALA A 102 8.62 -15.03 -4.18
CA ALA A 102 7.87 -16.23 -3.81
C ALA A 102 8.76 -17.42 -3.43
N ARG A 103 9.94 -17.56 -4.05
CA ARG A 103 10.91 -18.60 -3.69
C ARG A 103 11.48 -18.48 -2.27
N LYS A 104 11.38 -17.30 -1.65
CA LYS A 104 11.94 -17.02 -0.32
C LYS A 104 10.88 -16.86 0.77
N LEU A 105 9.61 -16.67 0.40
CA LEU A 105 8.51 -16.42 1.32
C LEU A 105 7.68 -17.68 1.52
N ASP A 106 6.94 -17.71 2.63
CA ASP A 106 6.04 -18.83 2.94
C ASP A 106 4.77 -18.77 2.07
N ALA A 107 4.32 -17.56 1.75
CA ALA A 107 3.18 -17.32 0.87
C ALA A 107 3.27 -15.97 0.16
N VAL A 108 2.91 -15.95 -1.12
CA VAL A 108 2.72 -14.72 -1.91
C VAL A 108 1.33 -14.73 -2.50
N ARG A 109 0.53 -13.71 -2.18
CA ARG A 109 -0.85 -13.59 -2.63
C ARG A 109 -1.03 -12.33 -3.47
N VAL A 110 -1.51 -12.51 -4.69
CA VAL A 110 -1.69 -11.43 -5.66
C VAL A 110 -3.17 -11.28 -5.97
N TRP A 111 -3.71 -10.10 -5.71
CA TRP A 111 -5.11 -9.77 -5.94
C TRP A 111 -5.27 -8.94 -7.21
N GLY A 112 -6.24 -9.29 -8.03
CA GLY A 112 -6.53 -8.56 -9.26
C GLY A 112 -7.85 -8.97 -9.88
N GLU A 113 -8.40 -8.09 -10.69
CA GLU A 113 -9.50 -8.38 -11.59
C GLU A 113 -8.99 -9.00 -12.89
N GLY A 114 -9.81 -9.88 -13.47
CA GLY A 114 -9.53 -10.56 -14.74
C GLY A 114 -9.06 -12.00 -14.57
N GLU A 115 -8.49 -12.56 -15.64
CA GLU A 115 -7.97 -13.92 -15.64
C GLU A 115 -6.58 -13.97 -14.98
N PRO A 116 -6.36 -14.87 -14.00
CA PRO A 116 -5.06 -15.00 -13.36
C PRO A 116 -4.01 -15.50 -14.36
N PRO A 117 -2.74 -15.09 -14.23
CA PRO A 117 -1.66 -15.59 -15.08
C PRO A 117 -1.46 -17.11 -14.92
N HIS A 118 -1.34 -17.80 -16.04
CA HIS A 118 -0.97 -19.21 -16.06
C HIS A 118 0.54 -19.39 -15.76
N ASN A 119 0.93 -20.53 -15.19
CA ASN A 119 2.34 -20.92 -14.91
C ASN A 119 3.06 -20.20 -13.75
N CYS A 120 2.35 -19.83 -12.68
CA CYS A 120 2.96 -19.29 -11.46
C CYS A 120 2.48 -20.06 -10.22
N PRO A 121 2.96 -21.30 -9.98
CA PRO A 121 2.45 -22.15 -8.89
C PRO A 121 2.84 -21.64 -7.50
N ASP A 122 3.93 -20.88 -7.39
CA ASP A 122 4.43 -20.34 -6.11
C ASP A 122 3.66 -19.10 -5.65
N ILE A 123 2.65 -18.65 -6.41
CA ILE A 123 1.89 -17.43 -6.16
C ILE A 123 0.39 -17.74 -6.17
N ASP A 124 -0.28 -17.41 -5.08
CA ASP A 124 -1.73 -17.51 -4.96
C ASP A 124 -2.38 -16.30 -5.65
N PHE A 125 -3.06 -16.51 -6.78
CA PHE A 125 -3.84 -15.46 -7.41
C PHE A 125 -5.27 -15.45 -6.87
N ILE A 126 -5.68 -14.33 -6.29
CA ILE A 126 -7.00 -14.13 -5.69
C ILE A 126 -7.80 -13.18 -6.58
N PRO A 127 -8.80 -13.69 -7.34
CA PRO A 127 -9.62 -12.85 -8.19
C PRO A 127 -10.47 -11.87 -7.36
N ILE A 128 -10.53 -10.62 -7.82
CA ILE A 128 -11.40 -9.61 -7.26
C ILE A 128 -12.78 -9.74 -7.90
N PHE A 129 -13.79 -10.07 -7.08
CA PHE A 129 -15.17 -10.24 -7.54
C PHE A 129 -16.05 -8.99 -7.35
N HIS A 130 -15.61 -8.03 -6.53
CA HIS A 130 -16.40 -6.85 -6.20
C HIS A 130 -15.72 -5.58 -6.75
N PRO A 131 -16.43 -4.73 -7.52
CA PRO A 131 -15.82 -3.57 -8.19
C PRO A 131 -15.20 -2.56 -7.22
N GLU A 132 -15.76 -2.38 -6.02
CA GLU A 132 -15.13 -1.51 -5.01
C GLU A 132 -13.72 -1.95 -4.59
N LEU A 133 -13.41 -3.25 -4.66
CA LEU A 133 -12.10 -3.77 -4.27
C LEU A 133 -11.01 -3.47 -5.31
N THR A 134 -11.37 -3.26 -6.59
CA THR A 134 -10.40 -2.91 -7.64
C THR A 134 -9.81 -1.52 -7.44
N ARG A 135 -10.46 -0.68 -6.62
CA ARG A 135 -9.97 0.64 -6.24
C ARG A 135 -8.91 0.60 -5.14
N TYR A 136 -8.71 -0.54 -4.48
CA TYR A 136 -7.73 -0.64 -3.41
C TYR A 136 -6.33 -0.95 -3.94
N TRP A 137 -5.36 -0.22 -3.38
CA TRP A 137 -3.95 -0.49 -3.51
C TRP A 137 -3.41 -0.93 -2.15
N VAL A 138 -3.15 -2.22 -2.00
CA VAL A 138 -2.66 -2.82 -0.76
C VAL A 138 -1.38 -3.57 -1.05
N VAL A 139 -0.34 -3.25 -0.29
CA VAL A 139 0.91 -4.02 -0.24
C VAL A 139 1.20 -4.28 1.22
N LEU A 140 1.21 -5.55 1.61
CA LEU A 140 1.27 -5.96 3.01
C LEU A 140 2.29 -7.08 3.15
N PHE A 141 3.27 -6.88 4.03
CA PHE A 141 4.23 -7.90 4.43
C PHE A 141 4.10 -8.20 5.92
N ASP A 142 3.93 -9.48 6.27
CA ASP A 142 3.79 -9.98 7.64
C ASP A 142 4.79 -11.13 7.86
N SER A 143 5.82 -10.87 8.65
CA SER A 143 6.86 -11.83 9.07
C SER A 143 7.00 -11.79 10.60
N PRO A 144 7.55 -12.82 11.29
CA PRO A 144 7.66 -12.80 12.75
C PRO A 144 8.31 -11.55 13.34
N ASP A 145 9.31 -10.97 12.65
CA ASP A 145 10.11 -9.84 13.15
C ASP A 145 9.85 -8.52 12.42
N ILE A 146 9.24 -8.59 11.23
CA ILE A 146 9.10 -7.45 10.33
C ILE A 146 7.67 -7.36 9.80
N HIS A 147 7.12 -6.15 9.91
CA HIS A 147 5.77 -5.87 9.44
C HIS A 147 5.76 -4.57 8.66
N ALA A 148 5.11 -4.59 7.50
CA ALA A 148 4.88 -3.39 6.72
C ALA A 148 3.53 -3.46 6.01
N LEU A 149 2.84 -2.33 5.98
CA LEU A 149 1.55 -2.19 5.34
C LEU A 149 1.55 -0.88 4.57
N LEU A 150 1.14 -0.93 3.31
CA LEU A 150 0.62 0.17 2.54
C LEU A 150 -0.86 -0.14 2.29
N PHE A 151 -1.75 0.71 2.77
CA PHE A 151 -3.19 0.54 2.62
C PHE A 151 -3.79 1.81 2.05
N CYS A 152 -4.12 1.77 0.76
CA CYS A 152 -4.59 2.91 -0.01
C CYS A 152 -5.85 2.56 -0.80
N LYS A 153 -6.66 3.58 -1.07
CA LYS A 153 -7.79 3.51 -2.00
C LYS A 153 -7.67 4.64 -3.01
N GLN A 154 -7.95 4.33 -4.27
CA GLN A 154 -7.90 5.27 -5.38
C GLN A 154 -8.98 6.35 -5.19
N ALA A 155 -8.53 7.59 -5.05
CA ALA A 155 -9.37 8.73 -4.73
C ALA A 155 -10.02 9.33 -5.99
N ASN A 156 -9.33 9.29 -7.13
CA ASN A 156 -9.85 9.75 -8.42
C ASN A 156 -10.34 8.59 -9.31
N GLN A 157 -11.11 8.90 -10.36
CA GLN A 157 -11.63 7.91 -11.31
C GLN A 157 -10.73 7.70 -12.55
N SER A 158 -9.46 8.14 -12.50
CA SER A 158 -8.58 8.02 -13.66
C SER A 158 -8.19 6.57 -13.93
N ASN A 159 -8.23 6.17 -15.20
CA ASN A 159 -7.76 4.88 -15.67
C ASN A 159 -6.26 4.91 -15.97
N GLU A 160 -5.71 6.08 -16.32
CA GLU A 160 -4.30 6.26 -16.62
C GLU A 160 -3.48 6.19 -15.33
N PHE A 161 -2.56 5.22 -15.24
CA PHE A 161 -1.78 4.98 -14.04
C PHE A 161 -1.03 6.22 -13.53
N HIS A 162 -0.45 7.02 -14.43
CA HIS A 162 0.29 8.23 -14.09
C HIS A 162 -0.57 9.34 -13.49
N GLN A 163 -1.87 9.32 -13.76
CA GLN A 163 -2.81 10.30 -13.23
C GLN A 163 -3.51 9.80 -11.96
N LYS A 164 -3.30 8.54 -11.55
CA LYS A 164 -3.95 7.99 -10.36
C LYS A 164 -3.44 8.66 -9.09
N VAL A 165 -4.38 8.99 -8.23
CA VAL A 165 -4.14 9.56 -6.92
C VAL A 165 -4.78 8.64 -5.88
N PHE A 166 -4.01 8.33 -4.85
CA PHE A 166 -4.40 7.38 -3.81
C PHE A 166 -4.49 8.08 -2.47
N SER A 167 -5.52 7.79 -1.69
CA SER A 167 -5.62 8.21 -0.28
C SER A 167 -5.44 6.99 0.61
N GLY A 168 -4.57 7.07 1.60
CA GLY A 168 -4.27 5.94 2.45
C GLY A 168 -3.19 6.22 3.46
N PHE A 169 -2.70 5.18 4.09
CA PHE A 169 -1.60 5.27 5.02
C PHE A 169 -0.65 4.10 4.82
N TYR A 170 0.53 4.22 5.42
CA TYR A 170 1.40 3.09 5.60
C TYR A 170 1.74 2.93 7.09
N SER A 171 2.00 1.70 7.53
CA SER A 171 2.18 1.35 8.93
C SER A 171 3.20 0.22 9.08
N PHE A 172 3.89 0.20 10.21
CA PHE A 172 4.72 -0.93 10.64
C PHE A 172 4.18 -1.58 11.91
N ASN A 173 2.98 -1.19 12.33
CA ASN A 173 2.37 -1.73 13.53
C ASN A 173 1.88 -3.16 13.24
N PRO A 174 2.41 -4.19 13.93
CA PRO A 174 2.03 -5.59 13.72
C PRO A 174 0.53 -5.83 13.91
N PHE A 175 -0.10 -5.13 14.85
CA PHE A 175 -1.53 -5.27 15.10
C PHE A 175 -2.36 -4.76 13.92
N LEU A 176 -1.98 -3.62 13.33
CA LEU A 176 -2.65 -3.08 12.15
C LEU A 176 -2.45 -3.98 10.93
N VAL A 177 -1.22 -4.42 10.69
CA VAL A 177 -0.87 -5.35 9.60
C VAL A 177 -1.71 -6.62 9.70
N ARG A 178 -1.72 -7.29 10.86
CA ARG A 178 -2.50 -8.52 11.07
C ARG A 178 -4.02 -8.28 11.02
N CYS A 179 -4.51 -7.13 11.49
CA CYS A 179 -5.92 -6.77 11.38
C CYS A 179 -6.36 -6.61 9.93
N ILE A 180 -5.60 -5.83 9.14
CA ILE A 180 -5.90 -5.60 7.73
C ILE A 180 -5.77 -6.91 6.95
N ARG A 181 -4.72 -7.70 7.20
CA ARG A 181 -4.54 -9.03 6.60
C ARG A 181 -5.77 -9.93 6.77
N ARG A 182 -6.25 -10.09 8.02
CA ARG A 182 -7.43 -10.90 8.33
C ARG A 182 -8.69 -10.39 7.63
N ARG A 183 -8.93 -9.07 7.67
CA ARG A 183 -10.13 -8.47 7.06
C ARG A 183 -10.09 -8.51 5.54
N PHE A 184 -8.93 -8.25 4.95
CA PHE A 184 -8.75 -8.32 3.51
C PHE A 184 -8.92 -9.75 3.01
N GLY A 185 -8.41 -10.75 3.76
CA GLY A 185 -8.70 -12.16 3.50
C GLY A 185 -10.20 -12.47 3.44
N LEU A 186 -11.02 -11.87 4.32
CA LEU A 186 -12.47 -12.05 4.28
C LEU A 186 -13.11 -11.44 3.02
N LEU A 187 -12.51 -10.41 2.41
CA LEU A 187 -13.05 -9.80 1.19
C LEU A 187 -12.95 -10.72 -0.04
N SER A 188 -12.13 -11.77 0.02
CA SER A 188 -11.99 -12.75 -1.06
C SER A 188 -13.29 -13.52 -1.34
N CYS A 189 -14.19 -13.62 -0.34
CA CYS A 189 -15.47 -14.30 -0.51
C CYS A 189 -16.46 -13.56 -1.42
N GLY A 190 -16.20 -12.29 -1.75
CA GLY A 190 -17.05 -11.50 -2.65
C GLY A 190 -18.44 -11.14 -2.11
N ILE A 191 -18.75 -11.45 -0.85
CA ILE A 191 -20.08 -11.17 -0.26
C ILE A 191 -20.26 -9.66 -0.07
N SER A 192 -21.25 -9.08 -0.76
CA SER A 192 -21.51 -7.62 -0.76
C SER A 192 -21.74 -7.04 0.64
N GLY A 193 -22.37 -7.78 1.56
CA GLY A 193 -22.55 -7.34 2.94
C GLY A 193 -21.22 -7.18 3.69
N VAL A 194 -20.24 -8.06 3.44
CA VAL A 194 -18.90 -7.99 4.04
C VAL A 194 -18.13 -6.80 3.46
N VAL A 195 -18.19 -6.62 2.15
CA VAL A 195 -17.56 -5.47 1.47
C VAL A 195 -18.16 -4.15 1.94
N SER A 196 -19.49 -4.05 2.06
CA SER A 196 -20.17 -2.84 2.52
C SER A 196 -19.81 -2.50 3.97
N HIS A 197 -19.72 -3.52 4.84
CA HIS A 197 -19.26 -3.33 6.22
C HIS A 197 -17.80 -2.87 6.25
N PHE A 198 -16.95 -3.42 5.38
CA PHE A 198 -15.56 -3.01 5.27
C PHE A 198 -15.42 -1.54 4.84
N GLU A 199 -16.13 -1.14 3.79
CA GLU A 199 -16.18 0.24 3.30
C GLU A 199 -16.60 1.22 4.41
N ARG A 200 -17.64 0.88 5.17
CA ARG A 200 -18.19 1.77 6.20
C ARG A 200 -17.24 2.04 7.37
N TYR A 201 -16.45 1.05 7.77
CA TYR A 201 -15.69 1.11 9.03
C TYR A 201 -14.17 1.13 8.85
N PHE A 202 -13.65 0.70 7.70
CA PHE A 202 -12.22 0.48 7.50
C PHE A 202 -11.65 1.12 6.24
N ALA A 203 -12.48 1.68 5.35
CA ALA A 203 -11.97 2.41 4.20
C ALA A 203 -11.09 3.60 4.66
N PRO A 204 -9.98 3.89 3.94
CA PRO A 204 -9.22 5.10 4.18
C PRO A 204 -10.10 6.34 4.06
N GLN A 205 -9.81 7.38 4.83
CA GLN A 205 -10.53 8.65 4.69
C GLN A 205 -10.23 9.23 3.30
N MET A 206 -11.28 9.47 2.53
CA MET A 206 -11.18 10.14 1.24
C MET A 206 -11.14 11.66 1.48
N PRO A 207 -10.34 12.42 0.72
CA PRO A 207 -10.31 13.87 0.84
C PRO A 207 -11.64 14.49 0.37
N ASP A 208 -12.04 15.57 1.05
CA ASP A 208 -13.33 16.25 0.84
C ASP A 208 -13.36 17.10 -0.45
N SER A 209 -12.21 17.45 -1.05
CA SER A 209 -12.14 18.42 -2.15
C SER A 209 -11.15 18.03 -3.25
N LEU A 210 -11.51 18.36 -4.50
CA LEU A 210 -10.69 18.09 -5.70
C LEU A 210 -9.39 18.91 -5.74
N GLY A 211 -9.34 20.07 -5.08
CA GLY A 211 -8.19 20.99 -5.10
C GLY A 211 -6.92 20.41 -4.48
N ASP A 212 -7.05 19.45 -3.56
CA ASP A 212 -5.90 18.71 -3.02
C ASP A 212 -5.21 17.85 -4.10
N PHE A 213 -5.97 17.35 -5.08
CA PHE A 213 -5.45 16.52 -6.17
C PHE A 213 -4.73 17.34 -7.24
N ASP A 214 -5.28 18.49 -7.62
CA ASP A 214 -4.66 19.37 -8.63
C ASP A 214 -3.27 19.82 -8.18
N SER A 215 -3.10 20.04 -6.88
CA SER A 215 -1.83 20.41 -6.26
C SER A 215 -0.76 19.30 -6.28
N LEU A 216 -1.18 18.04 -6.48
CA LEU A 216 -0.32 16.87 -6.62
C LEU A 216 0.00 16.59 -8.08
N LEU A 217 -0.99 16.73 -8.97
CA LEU A 217 -0.85 16.49 -10.41
C LEU A 217 -0.09 17.61 -11.13
N ALA A 218 -0.18 18.87 -10.68
CA ALA A 218 0.53 20.01 -11.29
C ALA A 218 2.07 19.99 -11.14
N THR A 219 2.63 18.96 -10.48
CA THR A 219 4.07 18.82 -10.23
C THR A 219 4.69 17.48 -10.65
N ALA A 220 3.86 16.56 -11.16
CA ALA A 220 4.32 15.37 -11.87
C ALA A 220 4.66 15.75 -13.32
#